data_AF-A0A920U303-F1
#
_entry.id   AF-A0A920U303-F1
#
_cell.length_a   1.000
_cell.length_b   1.000
_cell.length_c   1.000
_cell.angle_alpha   90.00
_cell.angle_beta   90.00
_cell.angle_gamma   90.00
#
_symmetry.space_group_name_H-M   'P 1'
#
loop_
_entity.id
_entity.type
_entity.pdbx_description
1 polymer ?
#
loop_
_entity_poly.entity_id
_entity_poly.type
_entity_poly.pdbx_seq_one_letter_code
_entity_poly.pdbx_strand_id
1 'polypeptide(L)'
;MPFGGSGALHVGSLIKEVGLASALIPRYPGVTSALGCIAADMRHDRVMTINQLLEELDTVDLRQRVKDSAGHGEDLLRKAGIRLDGVEVLCELDMNYVGQTHTITVPQHLPLPDDDDVRAAIAAAFDRSYSATYGRLLEGIPLRVLNLRVAVVGRRPEFDLSVIAPAVGATARRPVTGSVGGWGMATGGNLPAVALPVGEQISGAGSPGTARCDDLHRPGPGGRGGLLR
;
A
#
# COMPACT_ATOMS: atom_id res chain seq x y z
N MET A 1 -5.24 12.47 -1.27
CA MET A 1 -5.18 12.52 0.20
C MET A 1 -3.97 13.36 0.60
N PRO A 2 -4.12 14.66 0.87
CA PRO A 2 -3.01 15.49 1.36
C PRO A 2 -2.57 15.04 2.76
N PHE A 3 -1.26 14.92 2.97
CA PHE A 3 -0.64 14.66 4.27
C PHE A 3 0.64 15.50 4.40
N GLY A 4 1.29 15.46 5.56
CA GLY A 4 2.37 16.36 5.95
C GLY A 4 1.84 17.69 6.51
N GLY A 5 2.74 18.47 7.13
CA GLY A 5 2.38 19.71 7.83
C GLY A 5 1.71 20.77 6.96
N SER A 6 1.99 20.79 5.66
CA SER A 6 1.48 21.80 4.72
C SER A 6 0.50 21.25 3.69
N GLY A 7 0.21 19.94 3.70
CA GLY A 7 -0.63 19.31 2.67
C GLY A 7 -2.07 19.83 2.68
N ALA A 8 -2.64 20.00 3.88
CA ALA A 8 -4.01 20.49 4.04
C ALA A 8 -4.17 21.98 3.64
N LEU A 9 -3.09 22.77 3.67
CA LEU A 9 -3.13 24.20 3.35
C LEU A 9 -3.37 24.46 1.86
N HIS A 10 -2.86 23.58 0.99
CA HIS A 10 -2.88 23.77 -0.47
C HIS A 10 -3.95 22.93 -1.17
N VAL A 11 -4.63 22.03 -0.44
CA VAL A 11 -5.53 21.05 -1.06
C VAL A 11 -6.70 21.70 -1.79
N GLY A 12 -7.22 22.83 -1.28
CA GLY A 12 -8.35 23.53 -1.88
C GLY A 12 -8.06 24.09 -3.27
N SER A 13 -6.85 24.60 -3.52
CA SER A 13 -6.44 25.05 -4.86
C SER A 13 -6.11 23.87 -5.77
N LEU A 14 -5.39 22.88 -5.25
CA LEU A 14 -4.98 21.69 -6.01
C LEU A 14 -6.16 20.88 -6.54
N ILE A 15 -7.22 20.70 -5.74
CA ILE A 15 -8.43 19.99 -6.17
C ILE A 15 -9.05 20.68 -7.40
N LYS A 16 -9.11 22.03 -7.39
CA LYS A 16 -9.69 22.82 -8.49
C LYS A 16 -8.83 22.77 -9.75
N GLU A 17 -7.51 22.86 -9.60
CA GLU A 17 -6.57 22.84 -10.73
C GLU A 17 -6.52 21.48 -11.43
N VAL A 18 -6.54 20.39 -10.66
CA VAL A 18 -6.45 19.02 -11.20
C VAL A 18 -7.82 18.48 -11.64
N GLY A 19 -8.92 19.14 -11.24
CA GLY A 19 -10.27 18.69 -11.56
C GLY A 19 -10.74 17.50 -10.73
N LEU A 20 -10.25 17.38 -9.48
CA LEU A 20 -10.69 16.34 -8.55
C LEU A 20 -12.03 16.71 -7.91
N ALA A 21 -12.83 15.70 -7.57
CA ALA A 21 -14.14 15.92 -6.94
C ALA A 21 -14.02 16.27 -5.44
N SER A 22 -13.08 15.62 -4.74
CA SER A 22 -12.89 15.78 -3.30
C SER A 22 -11.48 15.36 -2.88
N ALA A 23 -11.12 15.70 -1.64
CA ALA A 23 -9.92 15.21 -0.98
C ALA A 23 -10.24 14.77 0.45
N LEU A 24 -9.57 13.70 0.88
CA LEU A 24 -9.60 13.21 2.25
C LEU A 24 -8.39 13.75 3.00
N ILE A 25 -8.61 14.55 4.05
CA ILE A 25 -7.56 15.06 4.93
C ILE A 25 -7.52 14.19 6.20
N PRO A 26 -6.39 13.54 6.51
CA PRO A 26 -6.25 12.82 7.78
C PRO A 26 -6.41 13.79 8.96
N ARG A 27 -6.99 13.34 10.07
CA ARG A 27 -7.11 14.14 11.30
C ARG A 27 -5.77 14.66 11.83
N TYR A 28 -4.72 13.86 11.64
CA TYR A 28 -3.36 14.18 12.05
C TYR A 28 -2.42 14.20 10.83
N PRO A 29 -2.59 15.14 9.89
CA PRO A 29 -1.91 15.10 8.61
C PRO A 29 -0.39 15.21 8.77
N GLY A 30 0.09 15.91 9.80
CA GLY A 30 1.51 16.09 10.10
C GLY A 30 2.25 14.85 10.58
N VAL A 31 1.56 13.80 11.04
CA VAL A 31 2.18 12.58 11.60
C VAL A 31 1.74 11.29 10.90
N THR A 32 0.98 11.39 9.80
CA THR A 32 0.51 10.23 9.02
C THR A 32 1.66 9.32 8.57
N SER A 33 2.84 9.89 8.24
CA SER A 33 4.02 9.10 7.85
C SER A 33 4.55 8.25 9.01
N ALA A 34 4.64 8.82 10.21
CA ALA A 34 5.07 8.10 11.41
C ALA A 34 4.06 7.00 11.79
N LEU A 35 2.76 7.27 11.64
CA LEU A 35 1.71 6.26 11.84
C LEU A 35 1.88 5.08 10.88
N GLY A 36 2.21 5.33 9.62
CA GLY A 36 2.54 4.28 8.64
C GLY A 36 3.70 3.40 9.09
N CYS A 37 4.76 3.97 9.68
CA CYS A 37 5.89 3.18 10.20
C CYS A 37 5.51 2.28 11.40
N ILE A 38 4.53 2.68 12.19
CA ILE A 38 4.04 1.89 13.33
C ILE A 38 3.14 0.76 12.83
N ALA A 39 2.20 1.09 11.94
CA ALA A 39 1.19 0.16 11.43
C ALA A 39 1.73 -0.84 10.39
N ALA A 40 2.83 -0.52 9.70
CA ALA A 40 3.39 -1.39 8.68
C ALA A 40 3.98 -2.69 9.26
N ASP A 41 3.73 -3.79 8.57
CA ASP A 41 4.38 -5.08 8.80
C ASP A 41 5.89 -4.99 8.58
N MET A 42 6.63 -5.85 9.27
CA MET A 42 8.06 -5.97 9.02
C MET A 42 8.28 -6.76 7.74
N ARG A 43 9.11 -6.25 6.84
CA ARG A 43 9.38 -6.90 5.55
C ARG A 43 10.87 -6.84 5.23
N HIS A 44 11.44 -7.98 4.88
CA HIS A 44 12.79 -8.10 4.35
C HIS A 44 12.76 -8.71 2.96
N ASP A 45 13.16 -7.93 1.96
CA ASP A 45 13.27 -8.35 0.58
C ASP A 45 14.73 -8.68 0.22
N ARG A 46 14.94 -9.84 -0.39
CA ARG A 46 16.21 -10.23 -0.99
C ARG A 46 15.99 -10.51 -2.48
N VAL A 47 16.76 -9.82 -3.32
CA VAL A 47 16.74 -9.98 -4.78
C VAL A 47 18.08 -10.54 -5.23
N MET A 48 18.05 -11.58 -6.05
CA MET A 48 19.24 -12.24 -6.59
C MET A 48 19.09 -12.42 -8.09
N THR A 49 20.14 -12.09 -8.84
CA THR A 49 20.17 -12.30 -10.29
C THR A 49 20.43 -13.78 -10.61
N ILE A 50 19.64 -14.32 -11.52
CA ILE A 50 19.77 -15.68 -12.08
C ILE A 50 20.20 -15.57 -13.54
N ASN A 51 19.43 -14.83 -14.35
CA ASN A 51 19.65 -14.61 -15.78
C ASN A 51 19.95 -15.90 -16.60
N GLN A 52 19.01 -16.84 -16.57
CA GLN A 52 19.09 -18.12 -17.29
C GLN A 52 17.81 -18.40 -18.06
N LEU A 53 17.89 -19.27 -19.08
CA LEU A 53 16.67 -19.82 -19.69
C LEU A 53 15.96 -20.72 -18.68
N LEU A 54 14.62 -20.76 -18.73
CA LEU A 54 13.84 -21.61 -17.83
C LEU A 54 14.20 -23.09 -17.98
N GLU A 55 14.51 -23.52 -19.20
CA GLU A 55 14.91 -24.90 -19.52
C GLU A 55 16.27 -25.28 -18.90
N GLU A 56 17.17 -24.31 -18.75
CA GLU A 56 18.52 -24.50 -18.21
C GLU A 56 18.57 -24.29 -16.68
N LEU A 57 17.46 -23.84 -16.09
CA LEU A 57 17.41 -23.46 -14.68
C LEU A 57 17.66 -24.68 -13.78
N ASP A 58 18.67 -24.57 -12.92
CA ASP A 58 18.92 -25.54 -11.84
C ASP A 58 17.86 -25.37 -10.74
N THR A 59 16.91 -26.30 -10.69
CA THR A 59 15.78 -26.32 -9.76
C THR A 59 16.20 -26.65 -8.33
N VAL A 60 17.31 -27.38 -8.15
CA VAL A 60 17.87 -27.71 -6.84
C VAL A 60 18.52 -26.47 -6.24
N ASP A 61 19.36 -25.78 -7.02
CA ASP A 61 19.99 -24.52 -6.62
C ASP A 61 18.93 -23.43 -6.35
N LEU A 62 17.92 -23.30 -7.21
CA LEU A 62 16.81 -22.36 -7.00
C LEU A 62 16.14 -22.59 -5.64
N ARG A 63 15.81 -23.85 -5.32
CA ARG A 63 15.15 -24.19 -4.05
C ARG A 63 16.05 -23.90 -2.86
N GLN A 64 17.35 -24.19 -2.98
CA GLN A 64 18.31 -23.89 -1.93
C GLN A 64 18.39 -22.38 -1.69
N ARG A 65 18.49 -21.56 -2.75
CA ARG A 65 18.49 -20.10 -2.65
C ARG A 65 17.23 -19.54 -2.00
N VAL A 66 16.06 -20.11 -2.30
CA VAL A 66 14.80 -19.74 -1.66
C VAL A 66 14.84 -20.05 -0.17
N LYS A 67 15.24 -21.28 0.21
CA LYS A 67 15.36 -21.69 1.62
C LYS A 67 16.35 -20.83 2.39
N ASP A 68 17.52 -20.58 1.83
CA ASP A 68 18.57 -19.76 2.47
C ASP A 68 18.11 -18.31 2.65
N SER A 69 17.44 -17.75 1.64
CA SER A 69 16.93 -16.38 1.70
C SER A 69 15.78 -16.25 2.70
N ALA A 70 14.88 -17.23 2.75
CA ALA A 70 13.81 -17.29 3.73
C ALA A 70 14.37 -17.40 5.15
N GLY A 71 15.29 -18.33 5.40
CA GLY A 71 15.94 -18.50 6.70
C GLY A 71 16.69 -17.24 7.15
N HIS A 72 17.42 -16.60 6.25
CA HIS A 72 18.09 -15.33 6.54
C HIS A 72 17.10 -14.21 6.91
N GLY A 73 15.99 -14.08 6.18
CA GLY A 73 14.96 -13.08 6.46
C GLY A 73 14.25 -13.33 7.78
N GLU A 74 13.93 -14.59 8.09
CA GLU A 74 13.36 -14.97 9.39
C GLU A 74 14.30 -14.65 10.56
N ASP A 75 15.60 -14.89 10.39
CA ASP A 75 16.59 -14.56 11.42
C ASP A 75 16.71 -13.05 11.66
N LEU A 76 16.58 -12.24 10.61
CA LEU A 76 16.51 -10.78 10.75
C LEU A 76 15.25 -10.34 11.51
N LEU A 77 14.09 -10.94 11.22
CA LEU A 77 12.86 -10.68 11.96
C LEU A 77 12.98 -11.08 13.43
N ARG A 78 13.55 -12.25 13.72
CA ARG A 78 13.81 -12.72 15.10
C ARG A 78 14.72 -11.75 15.87
N LYS A 79 15.79 -11.26 15.24
CA LYS A 79 16.72 -10.30 15.84
C LYS A 79 16.11 -8.94 16.15
N ALA A 80 15.05 -8.56 15.44
CA ALA A 80 14.37 -7.29 15.71
C ALA A 80 13.63 -7.27 17.06
N GLY A 81 13.37 -8.44 17.67
CA GLY A 81 12.83 -8.53 19.03
C GLY A 81 11.38 -8.02 19.18
N ILE A 82 10.62 -7.98 18.08
CA ILE A 82 9.25 -7.46 18.05
C ILE A 82 8.26 -8.64 18.06
N ARG A 83 7.13 -8.46 18.75
CA ARG A 83 6.03 -9.43 18.71
C ARG A 83 5.42 -9.47 17.32
N LEU A 84 5.37 -10.66 16.74
CA LEU A 84 4.73 -10.96 15.47
C LEU A 84 3.61 -11.97 15.70
N ASP A 85 2.50 -11.82 14.98
CA ASP A 85 1.38 -12.77 14.99
C ASP A 85 1.56 -13.87 13.94
N GLY A 86 2.44 -13.66 12.96
CA GLY A 86 2.79 -14.65 11.95
C GLY A 86 3.99 -14.22 11.10
N VAL A 87 4.55 -15.19 10.38
CA VAL A 87 5.58 -14.95 9.36
C VAL A 87 5.13 -15.59 8.06
N GLU A 88 5.23 -14.84 6.97
CA GLU A 88 4.89 -15.25 5.62
C GLU A 88 6.12 -15.10 4.73
N VAL A 89 6.38 -16.11 3.89
CA VAL A 89 7.44 -16.07 2.89
C VAL A 89 6.81 -15.99 1.51
N LEU A 90 7.15 -14.94 0.78
CA LEU A 90 6.73 -14.73 -0.60
C LEU A 90 7.93 -14.97 -1.52
N CYS A 91 7.70 -15.71 -2.61
CA CYS A 91 8.69 -15.99 -3.62
C CYS A 91 8.15 -15.54 -4.98
N GLU A 92 8.92 -14.74 -5.71
CA GLU A 92 8.57 -14.24 -7.03
C GLU A 92 9.77 -14.35 -7.96
N LEU A 93 9.51 -14.60 -9.24
CA LEU A 93 10.53 -14.60 -10.29
C LEU A 93 10.25 -13.45 -11.26
N ASP A 94 11.26 -12.65 -11.55
CA ASP A 94 11.18 -11.69 -12.65
C ASP A 94 11.54 -12.41 -13.95
N MET A 95 10.60 -12.47 -14.88
CA MET A 95 10.72 -13.27 -16.10
C MET A 95 10.32 -12.49 -17.34
N ASN A 96 10.85 -12.89 -18.50
CA ASN A 96 10.40 -12.39 -19.79
C ASN A 96 10.56 -13.45 -20.89
N TYR A 97 9.96 -13.19 -22.04
CA TYR A 97 10.33 -13.88 -23.26
C TYR A 97 11.70 -13.40 -23.75
N VAL A 98 12.54 -14.29 -24.27
CA VAL A 98 13.82 -13.92 -24.88
C VAL A 98 13.60 -12.88 -25.99
N GLY A 99 14.36 -11.79 -25.93
CA GLY A 99 14.24 -10.67 -26.86
C GLY A 99 13.34 -9.53 -26.38
N GLN A 100 12.58 -9.72 -25.30
CA GLN A 100 11.84 -8.63 -24.65
C GLN A 100 12.72 -7.83 -23.68
N THR A 101 12.42 -6.55 -23.53
CA THR A 101 13.09 -5.65 -22.57
C THR A 101 12.37 -5.56 -21.23
N HIS A 102 11.05 -5.75 -21.21
CA HIS A 102 10.24 -5.65 -20.00
C HIS A 102 10.08 -7.02 -19.34
N THR A 103 10.03 -7.03 -18.01
CA THR A 103 9.86 -8.23 -17.19
C THR A 103 8.51 -8.24 -16.53
N ILE A 104 7.97 -9.44 -16.28
CA ILE A 104 6.80 -9.66 -15.46
C ILE A 104 7.22 -10.37 -14.18
N THR A 105 6.64 -9.93 -13.07
CA THR A 105 6.78 -10.61 -11.78
C THR A 105 5.84 -11.81 -11.73
N VAL A 106 6.42 -13.00 -11.54
CA VAL A 106 5.71 -14.28 -11.51
C VAL A 106 5.74 -14.86 -10.09
N PRO A 107 4.62 -14.81 -9.36
CA PRO A 107 4.55 -15.36 -8.02
C PRO A 107 4.67 -16.89 -8.05
N GLN A 108 5.39 -17.43 -7.08
CA GLN A 108 5.60 -18.86 -6.88
C GLN A 108 4.91 -19.34 -5.61
N HIS A 109 4.27 -20.51 -5.68
CA HIS A 109 3.73 -21.17 -4.49
C HIS A 109 4.84 -21.93 -3.77
N LEU A 110 4.90 -21.79 -2.45
CA LEU A 110 5.86 -22.50 -1.61
C LEU A 110 5.16 -23.64 -0.84
N PRO A 111 5.84 -24.79 -0.62
CA PRO A 111 7.17 -25.12 -1.14
C PRO A 111 7.17 -25.33 -2.66
N LEU A 112 8.30 -25.05 -3.31
CA LEU A 112 8.46 -25.35 -4.73
C LEU A 112 8.33 -26.88 -4.95
N PRO A 113 7.66 -27.32 -6.05
CA PRO A 113 7.55 -28.73 -6.44
C PRO A 113 8.90 -29.45 -6.60
N ASP A 114 8.90 -30.74 -6.92
CA ASP A 114 10.13 -31.48 -7.27
C ASP A 114 10.47 -31.37 -8.77
N ASP A 115 11.76 -31.56 -9.11
CA ASP A 115 12.47 -30.95 -10.26
C ASP A 115 11.66 -30.74 -11.56
N ASP A 116 11.13 -31.81 -12.16
CA ASP A 116 10.46 -31.72 -13.46
C ASP A 116 9.13 -30.95 -13.40
N ASP A 117 8.44 -30.98 -12.25
CA ASP A 117 7.20 -30.24 -12.05
C ASP A 117 7.44 -28.75 -11.79
N VAL A 118 8.62 -28.36 -11.28
CA VAL A 118 8.94 -26.95 -10.95
C VAL A 118 8.96 -26.09 -12.20
N ARG A 119 9.68 -26.51 -13.24
CA ARG A 119 9.81 -25.71 -14.48
C ARG A 119 8.45 -25.54 -15.15
N ALA A 120 7.66 -26.62 -15.20
CA ALA A 120 6.30 -26.59 -15.73
C ALA A 120 5.38 -25.67 -14.91
N ALA A 121 5.48 -25.71 -13.57
CA ALA A 121 4.70 -24.85 -12.69
C ALA A 121 5.08 -23.37 -12.86
N ILE A 122 6.38 -23.05 -12.99
CA ILE A 122 6.89 -21.70 -13.25
C ILE A 122 6.40 -21.20 -14.61
N ALA A 123 6.49 -22.02 -15.66
CA ALA A 123 5.99 -21.66 -17.00
C ALA A 123 4.48 -21.37 -16.96
N ALA A 124 3.69 -22.24 -16.33
CA ALA A 124 2.26 -22.03 -16.19
C ALA A 124 1.92 -20.78 -15.36
N ALA A 125 2.71 -20.46 -14.34
CA ALA A 125 2.56 -19.23 -13.57
C ALA A 125 2.90 -17.99 -14.39
N PHE A 126 3.94 -18.06 -15.21
CA PHE A 126 4.30 -17.00 -16.15
C PHE A 126 3.17 -16.75 -17.14
N ASP A 127 2.62 -17.79 -17.76
CA ASP A 127 1.54 -17.65 -18.74
C ASP A 127 0.30 -16.98 -18.15
N ARG A 128 -0.04 -17.31 -16.89
CA ARG A 128 -1.13 -16.65 -16.15
C ARG A 128 -0.83 -15.17 -15.92
N SER A 129 0.35 -14.83 -15.40
CA SER A 129 0.73 -13.43 -15.14
C SER A 129 0.87 -12.61 -16.43
N TYR A 130 1.41 -13.20 -17.49
CA TYR A 130 1.57 -12.57 -18.80
C TYR A 130 0.22 -12.32 -19.46
N SER A 131 -0.67 -13.31 -19.46
CA SER A 131 -2.03 -13.15 -19.98
C SER A 131 -2.84 -12.13 -19.20
N ALA A 132 -2.72 -12.08 -17.88
CA ALA A 132 -3.39 -11.08 -17.05
C ALA A 132 -2.90 -9.65 -17.36
N THR A 133 -1.63 -9.49 -17.74
CA THR A 133 -1.03 -8.19 -18.03
C THR A 133 -1.27 -7.74 -19.47
N TYR A 134 -1.16 -8.65 -20.45
CA TYR A 134 -1.12 -8.32 -21.88
C TYR A 134 -2.21 -8.97 -22.73
N GLY A 135 -3.03 -9.87 -22.17
CA GLY A 135 -4.18 -10.49 -22.83
C GLY A 135 -3.88 -11.54 -23.90
N ARG A 136 -2.60 -11.85 -24.17
CA ARG A 136 -2.17 -12.87 -25.14
C ARG A 136 -0.84 -13.49 -24.75
N LEU A 137 -0.58 -14.72 -25.18
CA LEU A 137 0.71 -15.39 -25.05
C LEU A 137 1.51 -15.29 -26.34
N LEU A 138 2.83 -15.44 -26.24
CA LEU A 138 3.71 -15.57 -27.40
C LEU A 138 4.20 -17.02 -27.48
N GLU A 139 3.97 -17.64 -28.63
CA GLU A 139 4.34 -19.04 -28.86
C GLU A 139 5.75 -19.15 -29.46
N GLY A 140 6.47 -20.22 -29.11
CA GLY A 140 7.76 -20.55 -29.69
C GLY A 140 8.93 -19.67 -29.25
N ILE A 141 8.74 -18.77 -28.28
CA ILE A 141 9.82 -17.95 -27.71
C ILE A 141 10.20 -18.50 -26.34
N PRO A 142 11.49 -18.83 -26.10
CA PRO A 142 11.93 -19.31 -24.80
C PRO A 142 11.69 -18.30 -23.68
N LEU A 143 11.45 -18.81 -22.47
CA LEU A 143 11.33 -18.01 -21.25
C LEU A 143 12.69 -17.83 -20.61
N ARG A 144 12.95 -16.62 -20.09
CA ARG A 144 14.15 -16.27 -19.34
C ARG A 144 13.76 -15.81 -17.94
N VAL A 145 14.47 -16.35 -16.95
CA VAL A 145 14.37 -15.96 -15.54
C VAL A 145 15.52 -15.01 -15.24
N LEU A 146 15.21 -13.75 -14.91
CA LEU A 146 16.22 -12.74 -14.62
C LEU A 146 16.56 -12.68 -13.14
N ASN A 147 15.55 -12.58 -12.28
CA ASN A 147 15.78 -12.44 -10.84
C ASN A 147 14.88 -13.38 -10.03
N LEU A 148 15.42 -13.82 -8.90
CA LEU A 148 14.65 -14.40 -7.80
C LEU A 148 14.47 -13.34 -6.71
N ARG A 149 13.23 -13.09 -6.33
CA ARG A 149 12.84 -12.19 -5.24
C ARG A 149 12.21 -13.02 -4.12
N VAL A 150 12.78 -12.95 -2.93
CA VAL A 150 12.25 -13.59 -1.74
C VAL A 150 11.97 -12.50 -0.72
N ALA A 151 10.72 -12.39 -0.29
CA ALA A 151 10.30 -11.46 0.74
C ALA A 151 9.82 -12.23 1.97
N VAL A 152 10.38 -11.92 3.13
CA VAL A 152 9.91 -12.45 4.42
C VAL A 152 9.15 -11.35 5.13
N VAL A 153 7.87 -11.58 5.39
CA VAL A 153 6.95 -10.63 5.99
C VAL A 153 6.56 -11.11 7.39
N GLY A 154 6.95 -10.35 8.41
CA GLY A 154 6.50 -10.50 9.78
C GLY A 154 5.23 -9.70 10.01
N ARG A 155 4.10 -10.38 10.18
CA ARG A 155 2.80 -9.78 10.48
C ARG A 155 2.78 -9.27 11.90
N ARG A 156 2.56 -7.96 12.06
CA ARG A 156 2.42 -7.33 13.37
C ARG A 156 0.96 -7.41 13.84
N PRO A 157 0.73 -7.36 15.17
CA PRO A 157 -0.60 -7.15 15.69
C PRO A 157 -1.25 -5.92 15.07
N GLU A 158 -2.53 -6.04 14.72
CA GLU A 158 -3.28 -4.94 14.14
C GLU A 158 -3.24 -3.72 15.05
N PHE A 159 -2.89 -2.57 14.49
CA PHE A 159 -2.86 -1.32 15.22
C PHE A 159 -4.28 -0.77 15.32
N ASP A 160 -4.83 -0.70 16.54
CA ASP A 160 -6.17 -0.14 16.76
C ASP A 160 -6.19 1.37 16.48
N LEU A 161 -6.73 1.74 15.32
CA LEU A 161 -6.91 3.13 14.90
C LEU A 161 -7.95 3.89 15.73
N SER A 162 -8.74 3.21 16.58
CA SER A 162 -9.65 3.87 17.51
C SER A 162 -8.91 4.77 18.51
N VAL A 163 -7.64 4.46 18.81
CA VAL A 163 -6.77 5.26 19.69
C VAL A 163 -6.56 6.68 19.16
N ILE A 164 -6.67 6.89 17.85
CA ILE A 164 -6.55 8.20 17.20
C ILE A 164 -7.90 8.78 16.76
N ALA A 165 -9.01 8.09 17.06
CA ALA A 165 -10.35 8.58 16.76
C ALA A 165 -10.76 9.76 17.68
N PRO A 166 -11.71 10.59 17.26
CA PRO A 166 -12.29 11.61 18.13
C PRO A 166 -12.99 10.98 19.35
N ALA A 167 -12.90 11.64 20.50
CA ALA A 167 -13.68 11.23 21.68
C ALA A 167 -15.19 11.38 21.41
N VAL A 168 -15.98 10.37 21.80
CA VAL A 168 -17.44 10.40 21.71
C VAL A 168 -17.96 11.56 22.57
N GLY A 169 -18.71 12.49 21.97
CA GLY A 169 -19.29 13.65 22.66
C GLY A 169 -18.44 14.92 22.66
N ALA A 170 -17.39 15.02 21.84
CA ALA A 170 -16.66 16.26 21.64
C ALA A 170 -17.57 17.37 21.07
N THR A 171 -17.89 18.38 21.87
CA THR A 171 -18.57 19.59 21.39
C THR A 171 -17.56 20.55 20.82
N ALA A 172 -17.74 20.99 19.56
CA ALA A 172 -16.94 22.05 18.98
C ALA A 172 -17.03 23.31 19.85
N ARG A 173 -15.91 23.76 20.43
CA ARG A 173 -15.87 25.07 21.11
C ARG A 173 -16.04 26.16 20.04
N ARG A 174 -16.86 27.17 20.36
CA ARG A 174 -17.15 28.31 19.47
C ARG A 174 -15.86 28.83 18.82
N PRO A 175 -15.88 29.10 17.51
CA PRO A 175 -14.72 29.64 16.82
C PRO A 175 -14.24 30.94 17.50
N VAL A 176 -12.93 31.05 17.71
CA VAL A 176 -12.31 32.33 18.06
C VAL A 176 -12.17 33.11 16.75
N THR A 177 -12.93 34.20 16.62
CA THR A 177 -12.84 35.11 15.49
C THR A 177 -11.56 35.93 15.63
N GLY A 178 -10.59 35.71 14.75
CA GLY A 178 -9.38 36.52 14.64
C GLY A 178 -9.43 37.37 13.37
N SER A 179 -9.19 38.68 13.51
CA SER A 179 -8.98 39.60 12.38
C SER A 179 -7.54 39.45 11.87
N VAL A 180 -7.36 39.08 10.61
CA VAL A 180 -6.07 39.25 9.90
C VAL A 180 -6.24 40.41 8.95
N GLY A 181 -5.55 41.52 9.24
CA GLY A 181 -5.67 42.76 8.47
C GLY A 181 -5.02 42.65 7.09
N GLY A 182 -5.80 42.92 6.05
CA GLY A 182 -5.35 43.11 4.67
C GLY A 182 -5.89 42.04 3.72
N TRP A 183 -6.76 42.45 2.79
CA TRP A 183 -7.39 41.67 1.71
C TRP A 183 -8.64 40.85 2.10
N GLY A 184 -9.81 41.49 2.09
CA GLY A 184 -11.14 40.86 2.08
C GLY A 184 -11.56 40.22 3.41
N MET A 185 -12.66 40.69 4.00
CA MET A 185 -13.20 40.09 5.23
C MET A 185 -13.80 38.71 4.95
N ALA A 186 -13.02 37.65 5.16
CA ALA A 186 -13.55 36.33 5.47
C ALA A 186 -13.52 36.16 6.99
N THR A 187 -14.69 36.10 7.63
CA THR A 187 -14.83 35.68 9.03
C THR A 187 -14.58 34.17 9.12
N GLY A 188 -13.31 33.79 9.10
CA GLY A 188 -12.87 32.42 9.35
C GLY A 188 -12.59 32.22 10.83
N GLY A 189 -13.47 31.49 11.52
CA GLY A 189 -13.15 30.99 12.85
C GLY A 189 -12.02 29.98 12.79
N ASN A 190 -10.98 30.11 13.64
CA ASN A 190 -9.98 29.05 13.76
C ASN A 190 -10.57 27.92 14.60
N LEU A 191 -11.06 26.87 13.93
CA LEU A 191 -11.49 25.64 14.58
C LEU A 191 -10.33 24.64 14.53
N PRO A 192 -9.81 24.21 15.69
CA PRO A 192 -8.82 23.15 15.69
C PRO A 192 -9.48 21.87 15.15
N ALA A 193 -9.00 21.36 14.01
CA ALA A 193 -9.55 20.18 13.34
C ALA A 193 -9.66 18.95 14.26
N VAL A 194 -8.75 18.83 15.23
CA VAL A 194 -8.74 17.75 16.24
C VAL A 194 -9.94 17.83 17.19
N ALA A 195 -10.57 18.99 17.37
CA ALA A 195 -11.70 19.18 18.28
C ALA A 195 -13.07 18.94 17.62
N LEU A 196 -13.12 18.64 16.32
CA LEU A 196 -14.37 18.43 15.60
C LEU A 196 -14.92 17.02 15.89
N PRO A 197 -16.22 16.89 16.17
CA PRO A 197 -16.86 15.59 16.29
C PRO A 197 -16.96 14.88 14.93
N VAL A 198 -17.13 13.57 15.00
CA VAL A 198 -17.41 12.75 13.82
C VAL A 198 -18.72 13.22 13.15
N GLY A 199 -18.66 13.48 11.85
CA GLY A 199 -19.83 13.86 11.04
C GLY A 199 -20.11 15.37 10.97
N GLU A 200 -19.29 16.20 11.64
CA GLU A 200 -19.37 17.65 11.51
C GLU A 200 -19.08 18.09 10.07
N GLN A 201 -19.92 18.96 9.52
CA GLN A 201 -19.72 19.55 8.19
C GLN A 201 -19.39 21.03 8.31
N ILE A 202 -18.21 21.43 7.82
CA ILE A 202 -17.79 22.82 7.77
C ILE A 202 -17.97 23.35 6.36
N SER A 203 -18.92 24.27 6.18
CA SER A 203 -19.06 25.03 4.94
C SER A 203 -18.01 26.13 4.87
N GLY A 204 -17.24 26.18 3.77
CA GLY A 204 -16.26 27.24 3.55
C GLY A 204 -16.90 28.62 3.41
N ALA A 205 -16.24 29.67 3.91
CA ALA A 205 -16.67 31.05 3.73
C ALA A 205 -16.28 31.52 2.31
N GLY A 206 -17.22 31.48 1.36
CA GLY A 206 -17.10 32.16 0.07
C GLY A 206 -17.55 31.35 -1.16
N SER A 207 -18.66 31.80 -1.74
CA SER A 207 -19.18 31.53 -3.09
C SER A 207 -19.90 30.18 -3.34
N PRO A 208 -21.08 30.19 -3.99
CA PRO A 208 -21.82 28.99 -4.34
C PRO A 208 -21.04 28.21 -5.41
N GLY A 209 -20.65 26.97 -5.11
CA GLY A 209 -19.93 26.09 -6.04
C GLY A 209 -18.56 25.56 -5.55
N THR A 210 -18.28 25.55 -4.24
CA THR A 210 -17.00 25.05 -3.71
C THR A 210 -17.04 23.55 -3.40
N ALA A 211 -15.95 22.87 -3.77
CA ALA A 211 -15.73 21.44 -3.57
C ALA A 211 -15.92 21.05 -2.10
N ARG A 212 -16.65 19.95 -1.88
CA ARG A 212 -16.85 19.37 -0.54
C ARG A 212 -15.54 18.78 -0.04
N CYS A 213 -15.03 19.31 1.06
CA CYS A 213 -14.20 18.53 1.97
C CYS A 213 -15.16 17.82 2.93
N ASP A 214 -15.50 16.59 2.61
CA ASP A 214 -16.21 15.71 3.54
C ASP A 214 -15.18 15.00 4.42
N ASP A 215 -15.08 15.39 5.69
CA ASP A 215 -14.39 14.59 6.72
C ASP A 215 -15.29 13.39 7.09
N LEU A 216 -15.37 12.41 6.19
CA LEU A 216 -16.14 11.20 6.42
C LEU A 216 -15.35 10.22 7.31
N HIS A 217 -15.61 10.22 8.61
CA HIS A 217 -15.18 9.13 9.51
C HIS A 217 -16.41 8.30 9.92
N ARG A 218 -16.71 7.23 9.17
CA ARG A 218 -17.63 6.18 9.67
C ARG A 218 -16.83 4.94 10.06
N PRO A 219 -16.80 4.53 11.34
CA PRO A 219 -16.52 3.16 11.70
C PRO A 219 -17.85 2.39 11.68
N GLY A 220 -17.95 1.36 10.83
CA GLY A 220 -19.11 0.46 10.78
C GLY A 220 -18.69 -0.95 11.20
N PRO A 221 -19.43 -1.62 12.11
CA PRO A 221 -19.15 -3.00 12.53
C PRO A 221 -19.59 -3.99 11.44
N GLY A 222 -19.05 -5.22 11.49
CA GLY A 222 -19.10 -6.22 10.43
C GLY A 222 -20.45 -6.47 9.74
N GLY A 223 -20.38 -6.73 8.44
CA GLY A 223 -21.50 -7.17 7.61
C GLY A 223 -21.00 -7.66 6.25
N ARG A 224 -21.25 -8.94 5.97
CA ARG A 224 -20.77 -9.74 4.84
C ARG A 224 -21.34 -9.29 3.49
N GLY A 225 -20.58 -9.57 2.43
CA GLY A 225 -21.08 -10.15 1.17
C GLY A 225 -21.56 -9.16 0.11
N GLY A 226 -20.99 -9.27 -1.09
CA GLY A 226 -21.54 -8.63 -2.28
C GLY A 226 -20.53 -8.47 -3.40
N LEU A 227 -20.35 -9.55 -4.17
CA LEU A 227 -19.80 -9.52 -5.53
C LEU A 227 -20.52 -8.51 -6.43
N LEU A 228 -19.92 -8.32 -7.62
CA LEU A 228 -20.43 -7.76 -8.89
C LEU A 228 -19.92 -6.33 -9.11
N ARG A 229 -19.34 -5.98 -10.26
CA ARG A 229 -19.13 -6.65 -11.55
C ARG A 229 -18.09 -5.85 -12.32
#